data_AF-A0A351MQX2-F1
#
_entry.id   AF-A0A351MQX2-F1
#
_cell.length_a   1.000
_cell.length_b   1.000
_cell.length_c   1.000
_cell.angle_alpha   90.00
_cell.angle_beta   90.00
_cell.angle_gamma   90.00
#
_symmetry.space_group_name_H-M   'P 1'
#
loop_
_entity.id
_entity.type
_entity.pdbx_description
1 polymer ?
#
loop_
_entity_poly.entity_id
_entity_poly.type
_entity_poly.pdbx_seq_one_letter_code
_entity_poly.pdbx_strand_id
1 'polypeptide(L)' 'MPDPQAQRRYSSPVVDGPDRAPSRAMLRAVGFSEADFAKPVVGIASTWSMVTPCNMH' A
#
# COMPACT_ATOMS: atom_id res chain seq x y z
N MET A 1 -18.46 -17.43 0.87
CA MET A 1 -17.18 -16.87 1.39
C MET A 1 -16.86 -15.66 0.53
N PRO A 2 -16.49 -14.50 1.09
CA PRO A 2 -16.15 -13.33 0.28
C PRO A 2 -14.88 -13.64 -0.53
N ASP A 3 -14.86 -13.21 -1.79
CA ASP A 3 -13.71 -13.39 -2.69
C ASP A 3 -12.47 -12.69 -2.10
N PRO A 4 -11.33 -13.38 -1.89
CA PRO A 4 -10.10 -12.77 -1.40
C PRO A 4 -9.65 -11.56 -2.23
N GLN A 5 -9.97 -11.53 -3.53
CA GLN A 5 -9.65 -10.41 -4.42
C GLN A 5 -10.53 -9.18 -4.17
N ALA A 6 -11.72 -9.35 -3.56
CA ALA A 6 -12.62 -8.24 -3.26
C ALA A 6 -11.99 -7.23 -2.29
N GLN A 7 -11.04 -7.66 -1.46
CA GLN A 7 -10.34 -6.78 -0.51
C GLN A 7 -9.14 -6.05 -1.13
N ARG A 8 -8.63 -6.47 -2.29
CA ARG A 8 -7.39 -5.94 -2.91
C ARG A 8 -7.60 -5.26 -4.26
N ARG A 9 -8.81 -4.76 -4.51
CA ARG A 9 -9.22 -4.13 -5.77
C ARG A 9 -8.23 -3.08 -6.32
N TYR A 10 -7.60 -2.30 -5.44
CA TYR A 10 -6.70 -1.22 -5.82
C TYR A 10 -5.22 -1.56 -5.69
N SER A 11 -4.84 -2.45 -4.77
CA SER A 11 -3.44 -2.85 -4.60
C SER A 11 -3.00 -3.91 -5.60
N SER A 12 -3.90 -4.83 -5.99
CA SER A 12 -3.60 -5.94 -6.92
C SER A 12 -3.05 -5.46 -8.27
N PRO A 13 -3.64 -4.46 -8.97
CA PRO A 13 -3.12 -4.00 -10.26
C PRO A 13 -1.72 -3.37 -10.21
N VAL A 14 -1.25 -2.97 -9.02
CA VAL A 14 0.02 -2.28 -8.80
C VAL A 14 1.15 -3.25 -8.43
N VAL A 15 0.82 -4.37 -7.78
CA VAL A 15 1.80 -5.32 -7.24
C VAL A 15 1.79 -6.67 -7.95
N ASP A 16 0.67 -7.06 -8.57
CA ASP A 16 0.53 -8.36 -9.22
C ASP A 16 0.91 -8.29 -10.70
N GLY A 17 1.60 -9.33 -11.18
CA GLY A 17 2.03 -9.49 -12.57
C GLY A 17 3.52 -9.19 -12.81
N PRO A 18 4.12 -9.82 -13.85
CA PRO A 18 5.54 -9.66 -14.16
C PRO A 18 5.91 -8.21 -14.52
N ASP A 19 4.99 -7.47 -15.16
CA ASP A 19 5.17 -6.06 -15.52
C ASP A 19 5.23 -5.12 -14.30
N ARG A 20 4.84 -5.61 -13.11
CA ARG A 20 4.87 -4.87 -11.84
C ARG A 20 6.08 -5.19 -10.98
N ALA A 21 7.08 -5.90 -11.52
CA ALA A 21 8.37 -6.13 -10.88
C ALA A 21 9.05 -4.86 -10.31
N PRO A 22 9.11 -3.70 -11.01
CA PRO A 22 9.72 -2.49 -10.45
C PRO A 22 8.95 -1.92 -9.25
N SER A 23 7.62 -1.94 -9.29
CA SER A 23 6.77 -1.53 -8.16
C SER A 23 7.01 -2.40 -6.93
N ARG A 24 7.10 -3.73 -7.12
CA ARG A 24 7.45 -4.67 -6.05
C ARG A 24 8.86 -4.42 -5.51
N ALA A 25 9.83 -4.08 -6.36
CA ALA A 25 11.19 -3.78 -5.93
C ALA A 25 11.25 -2.55 -5.01
N MET A 26 10.50 -1.49 -5.32
CA MET A 26 10.39 -0.31 -4.46
C MET A 26 9.72 -0.64 -3.12
N LEU A 27 8.64 -1.43 -3.13
CA LEU A 27 7.95 -1.83 -1.89
C LEU A 27 8.79 -2.76 -1.01
N ARG A 28 9.64 -3.60 -1.62
CA ARG A 28 10.63 -4.42 -0.90
C ARG A 28 11.65 -3.57 -0.14
N ALA A 29 12.08 -2.46 -0.72
CA ALA A 29 13.06 -1.57 -0.08
C ALA A 29 12.51 -0.91 1.20
N VAL A 30 11.19 -0.69 1.29
CA VAL A 30 10.52 -0.16 2.49
C VAL A 30 10.04 -1.26 3.46
N GLY A 31 10.40 -2.53 3.23
CA GLY A 31 10.18 -3.63 4.16
C GLY A 31 9.04 -4.61 3.81
N PHE A 32 8.41 -4.53 2.64
CA PHE A 32 7.35 -5.48 2.27
C PHE A 32 7.91 -6.89 2.00
N SER A 33 7.21 -7.92 2.46
CA SER A 33 7.49 -9.33 2.15
C SER A 33 6.51 -9.91 1.11
N GLU A 34 6.73 -11.15 0.64
CA GLU A 34 5.75 -11.81 -0.25
C GLU A 34 4.37 -11.95 0.40
N ALA A 35 4.33 -12.25 1.69
CA ALA A 35 3.09 -12.38 2.43
C ALA A 35 2.31 -11.06 2.50
N ASP A 36 3.00 -9.91 2.45
CA ASP A 36 2.35 -8.59 2.47
C ASP A 36 1.79 -8.19 1.12
N PHE A 37 2.39 -8.70 0.02
CA PHE A 37 1.78 -8.61 -1.30
C PHE A 37 0.54 -9.47 -1.47
N ALA A 38 0.09 -10.22 -0.46
CA ALA A 38 -1.23 -10.87 -0.44
C ALA A 38 -2.26 -10.11 0.43
N LYS A 39 -1.87 -9.02 1.09
CA LYS A 39 -2.72 -8.21 2.00
C LYS A 39 -3.12 -6.88 1.36
N PRO A 40 -4.31 -6.34 1.65
CA PRO A 40 -4.70 -5.01 1.16
C PRO A 40 -3.70 -3.94 1.64
N VAL A 41 -3.29 -3.05 0.74
CA VAL A 41 -2.40 -1.93 1.07
C VAL A 41 -3.26 -0.72 1.44
N VAL A 42 -3.06 -0.19 2.65
CA VAL A 42 -3.80 0.96 3.18
C VAL A 42 -2.85 2.16 3.28
N GLY A 43 -3.12 3.19 2.49
CA GLY A 43 -2.40 4.46 2.59
C GLY A 43 -2.98 5.31 3.72
N ILE A 44 -2.14 5.75 4.65
CA ILE A 44 -2.53 6.68 5.72
C ILE A 44 -2.10 8.08 5.30
N ALA A 45 -3.06 8.91 4.92
CA ALA A 45 -2.82 10.32 4.64
C ALA A 45 -2.85 11.11 5.95
N SER A 46 -1.68 11.31 6.56
CA SER A 46 -1.56 12.24 7.70
C SER A 46 -1.35 13.66 7.17
N THR A 47 -2.19 14.59 7.61
CA THR A 47 -2.06 16.02 7.29
C THR A 47 -1.21 16.77 8.31
N TRP A 48 -0.45 16.06 9.15
CA TRP A 48 0.34 16.67 10.22
C TRP A 48 1.27 17.76 9.69
N SER A 49 1.25 18.93 10.34
CA SER A 49 2.07 20.08 9.95
C SER A 49 2.26 21.03 11.13
N MET A 50 3.44 21.67 11.21
CA MET A 50 3.71 22.75 12.17
C MET A 50 3.30 24.13 11.65
N VAL A 51 2.74 24.23 10.43
CA VAL A 51 2.36 25.53 9.82
C VAL A 51 1.12 26.11 10.47
N THR A 52 0.17 25.27 10.90
CA THR A 52 -1.06 25.69 11.56
C THR A 52 -1.37 24.78 12.76
N PRO A 53 -1.94 25.32 13.85
CA PRO A 53 -2.21 24.52 15.05
C PRO A 53 -3.26 23.43 14.81
N CYS A 54 -4.09 23.57 13.77
CA CYS A 54 -5.17 22.63 13.43
C CYS A 54 -4.66 21.23 13.06
N ASN A 55 -3.41 21.12 12.61
CA ASN A 55 -2.82 19.86 12.13
C ASN A 55 -1.58 19.47 12.93
N MET A 56 -1.39 20.01 14.14
CA MET A 56 -0.17 19.72 14.90
C MET A 56 -0.24 18.39 15.67
N HIS A 57 -1.41 17.75 15.76
CA HIS A 57 -1.63 16.50 16.49
C HIS A 57 -2.46 15.49 15.70
#